data_AF-A0A924AIV7-F1
#
_entry.id   AF-A0A924AIV7-F1
#
_cell.length_a   1.000
_cell.length_b   1.000
_cell.length_c   1.000
_cell.angle_alpha   90.00
_cell.angle_beta   90.00
_cell.angle_gamma   90.00
#
_symmetry.space_group_name_H-M   'P 1'
#
loop_
_entity.id
_entity.type
_entity.pdbx_description
1 polymer ?
#
loop_
_entity_poly.entity_id
_entity_poly.type
_entity_poly.pdbx_seq_one_letter_code
_entity_poly.pdbx_strand_id
1 'polypeptide(L)'
;MSSSHNSHLSKLSIGGLLITLGIIYGDIGTSPLYVMKAIIGTKPIVADIVLGGISCIFWTLTLQTTIKYVIITLNADNHGEGGIFALYALVKKTKIKWLIFPAIIGGSAL
;
A
#
# COMPACT_ATOMS: atom_id res chain seq x y z
N MET A 1 12.05 28.39 -35.70
CA MET A 1 12.55 27.19 -34.98
C MET A 1 11.53 26.85 -33.91
N SER A 2 10.52 26.02 -34.22
CA SER A 2 9.50 25.60 -33.24
C SER A 2 9.70 24.12 -32.97
N SER A 3 10.19 23.81 -31.78
CA SER A 3 10.49 22.45 -31.33
C SER A 3 9.18 21.74 -30.99
N SER A 4 8.77 20.82 -31.87
CA SER A 4 7.61 19.95 -31.65
C SER A 4 7.91 18.95 -30.53
N HIS A 5 7.25 19.14 -29.38
CA HIS A 5 7.32 18.22 -28.25
C HIS A 5 6.39 17.02 -28.55
N ASN A 6 6.93 15.97 -29.16
CA ASN A 6 6.21 14.71 -29.34
C ASN A 6 5.94 14.07 -27.97
N SER A 7 4.71 14.17 -27.49
CA SER A 7 4.24 13.41 -26.34
C SER A 7 4.14 11.93 -26.72
N HIS A 8 5.18 11.15 -26.40
CA HIS A 8 5.19 9.70 -26.53
C HIS A 8 4.31 9.08 -25.41
N LEU A 9 3.00 9.32 -25.48
CA LEU A 9 2.01 8.62 -24.67
C LEU A 9 1.94 7.18 -25.17
N SER A 10 2.61 6.31 -24.43
CA SER A 10 2.72 4.87 -24.65
C SER A 10 1.37 4.24 -24.99
N LYS A 11 1.32 3.43 -26.05
CA LYS A 11 0.23 2.48 -26.30
C LYS A 11 0.09 1.57 -25.07
N LEU A 12 -0.80 1.91 -24.14
CA LEU A 12 -1.23 1.04 -23.06
C LEU A 12 -1.99 -0.12 -23.71
N SER A 13 -1.28 -1.20 -24.03
CA SER A 13 -1.91 -2.41 -24.56
C SER A 13 -2.71 -3.05 -23.43
N ILE A 14 -3.93 -3.50 -23.73
CA ILE A 14 -4.79 -4.27 -22.82
C ILE A 14 -4.01 -5.46 -22.23
N GLY A 15 -3.12 -6.09 -23.03
CA GLY A 15 -2.24 -7.15 -22.55
C GLY A 15 -1.24 -6.68 -21.48
N GLY A 16 -0.68 -5.48 -21.62
CA GLY A 16 0.21 -4.90 -20.60
C GLY A 16 -0.54 -4.60 -19.29
N LEU A 17 -1.79 -4.16 -19.38
CA LEU A 17 -2.63 -3.89 -18.20
C LEU A 17 -2.96 -5.17 -17.43
N LEU A 18 -3.28 -6.26 -18.13
CA LEU A 18 -3.50 -7.58 -17.53
C LEU A 18 -2.24 -8.13 -16.85
N ILE A 19 -1.07 -7.99 -17.48
CA ILE A 19 0.21 -8.42 -16.89
C ILE A 19 0.49 -7.65 -15.61
N THR A 20 0.37 -6.32 -15.63
CA THR A 20 0.62 -5.48 -14.45
C THR A 20 -0.35 -5.80 -13.31
N LEU A 21 -1.64 -5.96 -13.60
CA LEU A 21 -2.63 -6.39 -12.59
C LEU A 21 -2.29 -7.77 -12.02
N GLY A 22 -1.88 -8.71 -12.87
CA GLY A 22 -1.49 -10.05 -12.44
C GLY A 22 -0.29 -10.04 -11.49
N ILE A 23 0.72 -9.22 -11.77
CA ILE A 23 1.90 -9.07 -10.90
C ILE A 23 1.50 -8.47 -9.55
N ILE A 24 0.73 -7.37 -9.55
CA ILE A 24 0.30 -6.69 -8.32
C ILE A 24 -0.56 -7.61 -7.46
N TYR A 25 -1.55 -8.28 -8.07
CA TYR A 25 -2.45 -9.17 -7.34
C TYR A 25 -1.73 -10.43 -6.85
N GLY A 26 -0.74 -10.91 -7.61
CA GLY A 26 0.15 -11.98 -7.19
C GLY A 26 0.97 -11.60 -5.96
N ASP A 27 1.59 -10.43 -5.96
CA ASP A 27 2.39 -9.93 -4.84
C ASP A 27 1.55 -9.79 -3.55
N ILE A 28 0.38 -9.16 -3.65
CA ILE A 28 -0.57 -9.00 -2.52
C ILE A 28 -1.05 -10.37 -1.99
N GLY A 29 -1.30 -11.34 -2.89
CA GLY A 29 -1.87 -12.65 -2.54
C GLY A 29 -0.87 -13.66 -1.96
N THR A 30 0.43 -13.49 -2.22
CA THR A 30 1.44 -14.46 -1.74
C THR A 30 1.62 -14.45 -0.23
N SER A 31 1.54 -13.27 0.40
CA SER A 31 1.79 -13.12 1.84
C SER A 31 0.75 -13.86 2.71
N PRO A 32 -0.56 -13.74 2.45
CA PRO A 32 -1.59 -14.56 3.12
C PRO A 32 -1.39 -16.06 2.97
N LEU A 33 -0.92 -16.53 1.80
CA LEU A 33 -0.70 -17.96 1.56
C LEU A 33 0.41 -18.52 2.45
N TYR A 34 1.50 -17.78 2.65
CA TYR A 34 2.56 -18.17 3.58
C TYR A 34 2.05 -18.20 5.02
N VAL A 35 1.24 -17.21 5.42
CA VAL A 35 0.65 -17.16 6.75
C VAL A 35 -0.29 -18.35 6.98
N MET A 36 -1.17 -18.67 6.02
CA MET A 36 -2.04 -19.84 6.11
C MET A 36 -1.25 -21.15 6.21
N LYS A 37 -0.18 -21.29 5.42
CA LYS A 37 0.73 -22.44 5.51
C LYS A 37 1.37 -22.54 6.90
N ALA A 38 1.76 -21.41 7.50
CA ALA A 38 2.33 -21.38 8.84
C ALA A 38 1.31 -21.71 9.95
N ILE A 39 0.05 -21.25 9.80
CA ILE A 39 -1.03 -21.52 10.75
C ILE A 39 -1.42 -23.01 10.76
N ILE A 40 -1.53 -23.62 9.57
CA ILE A 40 -1.89 -25.04 9.42
C ILE A 40 -0.71 -25.94 9.83
N GLY A 41 0.51 -25.61 9.39
CA GLY A 41 1.72 -26.36 9.72
C GLY A 41 1.59 -27.85 9.35
N THR A 42 1.80 -28.72 10.34
CA THR A 42 1.65 -30.18 10.24
C THR A 42 0.32 -30.71 10.79
N LYS A 43 -0.59 -29.82 11.22
CA LYS A 43 -1.88 -30.21 11.80
C LYS A 43 -2.85 -30.65 10.70
N PRO A 44 -3.79 -31.55 11.01
CA PRO A 44 -4.86 -31.88 10.08
C PRO A 44 -5.67 -30.62 9.72
N ILE A 45 -6.10 -30.54 8.47
CA ILE A 45 -6.89 -29.41 7.96
C ILE A 45 -8.29 -29.50 8.57
N VAL A 46 -8.54 -28.68 9.59
CA VAL A 46 -9.85 -28.55 10.26
C VAL A 46 -10.49 -27.22 9.81
N ALA A 47 -11.77 -27.25 9.46
CA ALA A 47 -12.51 -26.10 8.96
C ALA A 47 -12.41 -24.87 9.89
N ASP A 48 -12.50 -25.09 11.21
CA ASP A 48 -12.42 -24.02 12.22
C ASP A 48 -11.06 -23.30 12.21
N ILE A 49 -9.96 -24.03 11.99
CA ILE A 49 -8.61 -23.46 11.91
C ILE A 49 -8.47 -22.63 10.64
N VAL A 50 -9.03 -23.12 9.52
CA VAL A 50 -8.98 -22.42 8.24
C VAL A 50 -9.81 -21.13 8.29
N LEU A 51 -11.05 -21.21 8.79
CA LEU A 51 -11.92 -20.05 8.94
C LEU A 51 -11.36 -19.03 9.93
N GLY A 52 -10.81 -19.49 11.06
CA GLY A 52 -10.13 -18.63 12.02
C GLY A 52 -8.90 -17.94 11.42
N GLY A 53 -8.07 -18.67 10.68
CA GLY A 53 -6.89 -18.12 10.00
C GLY A 53 -7.25 -17.08 8.95
N ILE A 54 -8.23 -17.36 8.09
CA ILE A 54 -8.71 -16.42 7.07
C ILE A 54 -9.31 -15.17 7.73
N SER A 55 -10.07 -15.33 8.81
CA SER A 55 -10.64 -14.18 9.55
C SER A 55 -9.55 -13.29 10.14
N CYS A 56 -8.52 -13.87 10.78
CA CYS A 56 -7.38 -13.12 11.30
C CYS A 56 -6.64 -12.36 10.20
N ILE A 57 -6.39 -12.99 9.05
CA ILE A 57 -5.73 -12.34 7.91
C ILE A 57 -6.61 -11.19 7.39
N PHE A 58 -7.91 -11.43 7.20
CA PHE A 58 -8.84 -10.43 6.71
C PHE A 58 -8.85 -9.19 7.61
N TRP A 59 -9.07 -9.37 8.91
CA TRP A 59 -9.08 -8.25 9.86
C TRP A 59 -7.74 -7.55 9.98
N THR A 60 -6.63 -8.28 9.93
CA THR A 60 -5.29 -7.69 9.97
C THR A 60 -5.04 -6.81 8.75
N LEU A 61 -5.35 -7.30 7.55
CA LEU A 61 -5.16 -6.53 6.31
C LEU A 61 -6.07 -5.31 6.28
N THR A 62 -7.34 -5.44 6.68
CA THR A 62 -8.28 -4.31 6.76
C THR A 62 -7.80 -3.26 7.77
N LEU A 63 -7.39 -3.66 8.97
CA LEU A 63 -6.90 -2.72 9.99
C LEU A 63 -5.56 -2.07 9.59
N GLN A 64 -4.60 -2.85 9.11
CA GLN A 64 -3.30 -2.33 8.68
C GLN A 64 -3.44 -1.32 7.56
N THR A 65 -4.25 -1.62 6.53
CA THR A 65 -4.47 -0.70 5.41
C THR A 65 -5.25 0.54 5.83
N THR A 66 -6.25 0.40 6.71
CA THR A 66 -7.00 1.54 7.24
C THR A 66 -6.09 2.48 8.04
N ILE A 67 -5.26 1.94 8.94
CA ILE A 67 -4.34 2.77 9.73
C ILE A 67 -3.30 3.44 8.84
N LYS A 68 -2.60 2.69 7.97
CA LYS A 68 -1.53 3.23 7.13
C LYS A 68 -2.04 4.21 6.07
N TYR A 69 -3.13 3.90 5.38
CA TYR A 69 -3.58 4.68 4.23
C TYR A 69 -4.71 5.64 4.56
N VAL A 70 -5.73 5.22 5.32
CA VAL A 70 -6.87 6.08 5.60
C VAL A 70 -6.56 7.08 6.70
N ILE A 71 -5.92 6.65 7.80
CA ILE A 71 -5.65 7.55 8.91
C ILE A 71 -4.43 8.43 8.61
N ILE A 72 -3.32 7.86 8.15
CA ILE A 72 -2.08 8.63 7.97
C ILE A 72 -2.04 9.37 6.64
N THR A 73 -2.35 8.71 5.52
CA THR A 73 -2.20 9.32 4.18
C THR A 73 -3.35 10.26 3.82
N LEU A 74 -4.61 9.93 4.16
CA LEU A 74 -5.76 10.78 3.84
C LEU A 74 -6.08 11.87 4.87
N ASN A 75 -5.40 11.94 6.03
CA ASN A 75 -5.46 13.11 6.91
C ASN A 75 -4.27 14.05 6.70
N ALA A 76 -3.34 13.67 5.83
CA ALA A 76 -2.16 14.44 5.48
C ALA A 76 -2.49 15.48 4.40
N ASP A 77 -3.34 16.44 4.73
CA ASP A 77 -3.92 17.33 3.74
C ASP A 77 -3.32 18.71 3.93
N ASN A 78 -2.66 19.27 2.91
CA ASN A 78 -2.12 20.62 2.95
C ASN A 78 -2.58 21.40 1.72
N HIS A 79 -3.64 22.19 1.87
CA HIS A 79 -4.08 23.19 0.89
C HIS A 79 -4.23 22.68 -0.55
N GLY A 80 -4.86 21.51 -0.74
CA GLY A 80 -5.24 21.00 -2.06
C GLY A 80 -4.27 20.00 -2.70
N GLU A 81 -3.11 19.74 -2.09
CA GLU A 81 -2.34 18.53 -2.36
C GLU A 81 -2.65 17.53 -1.24
N GLY A 82 -3.24 16.38 -1.58
CA GLY A 82 -3.54 15.32 -0.63
C GLY A 82 -2.45 14.25 -0.65
N GLY A 83 -2.10 13.70 0.52
CA GLY A 83 -1.23 12.53 0.62
C GLY A 83 0.15 12.80 1.22
N ILE A 84 1.05 11.83 1.07
CA ILE A 84 2.40 11.85 1.66
C ILE A 84 3.23 13.13 1.36
N PHE A 85 3.03 13.76 0.19
CA PHE A 85 3.71 15.00 -0.19
C PHE A 85 3.23 16.21 0.60
N ALA A 86 1.96 16.24 0.97
CA ALA A 86 1.41 17.26 1.86
C ALA A 86 1.84 17.06 3.32
N LEU A 87 1.94 15.80 3.78
CA LEU A 87 2.56 15.51 5.09
C LEU A 87 4.00 16.04 5.15
N TYR A 88 4.79 15.78 4.11
CA TYR A 88 6.17 16.26 4.00
C TYR A 88 6.25 17.79 3.96
N ALA A 89 5.37 18.46 3.21
CA ALA A 89 5.31 19.92 3.13
C ALA A 89 4.89 20.57 4.47
N LEU A 90 3.93 19.98 5.19
CA LEU A 90 3.44 20.48 6.48
C LEU A 90 4.49 20.29 7.60
N VAL A 91 5.17 19.14 7.62
CA VAL A 91 6.28 18.86 8.56
C VAL A 91 7.47 19.78 8.30
N LYS A 92 7.80 20.08 7.04
CA LYS A 92 8.86 21.04 6.69
C LYS A 92 8.55 22.47 7.13
N LYS A 93 7.27 22.86 7.17
CA LYS A 93 6.82 24.16 7.70
C LYS A 93 6.77 24.21 9.24
N THR A 94 6.61 23.08 9.90
CA THR A 94 6.48 23.00 11.37
C THR A 94 7.85 22.95 12.02
N LYS A 95 8.17 23.88 12.93
CA LYS A 95 9.48 23.98 13.63
C LYS A 95 9.83 22.78 14.55
N ILE A 96 9.01 21.72 14.58
CA ILE A 96 9.18 20.56 15.46
C ILE A 96 9.93 19.48 14.68
N LYS A 97 11.28 19.50 14.78
CA LYS A 97 12.18 18.58 14.07
C LYS A 97 11.91 17.09 14.34
N TRP A 98 11.29 16.73 15.47
CA TRP A 98 11.05 15.33 15.83
C TRP A 98 9.94 14.66 14.99
N LEU A 99 8.99 15.43 14.44
CA LEU A 99 7.93 14.90 13.58
C LEU A 99 8.42 14.44 12.20
N ILE A 100 9.65 14.79 11.83
CA ILE A 100 10.30 14.37 10.58
C ILE A 100 10.55 12.86 10.56
N PHE A 101 10.91 12.26 11.69
CA PHE A 101 11.18 10.82 11.78
C PHE A 101 9.97 9.95 11.41
N PRO A 102 8.79 10.10 12.07
CA PRO A 102 7.61 9.32 11.68
C PRO A 102 7.11 9.66 10.28
N ALA A 103 7.30 10.90 9.79
CA ALA A 103 6.93 11.28 8.42
C ALA A 103 7.84 10.64 7.35
N ILE A 104 9.16 10.59 7.58
CA ILE A 104 10.10 9.91 6.68
C ILE A 104 9.88 8.39 6.74
N ILE A 105 9.69 7.81 7.92
CA ILE A 105 9.38 6.38 8.06
C ILE A 105 8.06 6.05 7.38
N GLY A 106 7.01 6.85 7.57
CA GLY A 106 5.71 6.69 6.92
C GLY A 106 5.78 6.86 5.41
N GLY A 107 6.60 7.80 4.91
CA GLY A 107 6.81 8.04 3.48
C GLY A 107 7.71 7.00 2.80
N SER A 108 8.71 6.46 3.50
CA SER A 108 9.62 5.42 2.98
C SER A 108 9.08 4.00 3.12
N ALA A 109 8.10 3.76 4.00
CA ALA A 109 7.45 2.46 4.15
C ALA A 109 6.31 2.23 3.14
N LEU A 110 6.22 3.06 2.08
CA LEU A 110 5.28 2.87 0.97
C LEU A 110 5.58 1.57 0.21
#